data_AF-A0A3M1XS34-F1
#
_entry.id   AF-A0A3M1XS34-F1
#
_cell.length_a   1.000
_cell.length_b   1.000
_cell.length_c   1.000
_cell.angle_alpha   90.00
_cell.angle_beta   90.00
_cell.angle_gamma   90.00
#
_symmetry.space_group_name_H-M   'P 1'
#
loop_
_entity.id
_entity.type
_entity.pdbx_description
1 polymer ?
#
loop_
_entity_poly.entity_id
_entity_poly.type
_entity_poly.pdbx_seq_one_letter_code
_entity_poly.pdbx_strand_id
1 'polypeptide(L)'
;TERRRRIQLEYNRREGIKPETIKSNIKDILSSIYEADYWTVPAVEEEAAEYTSFDEEELKRLEEQMKQAAKELDFERAAQLRDRIKRIKERILELGQK
;
A
#
# COMPACT_ATOMS: atom_id res chain seq x y z
N THR A 1 16.55 20.56 -15.98
CA THR A 1 17.43 21.44 -16.78
C THR A 1 18.18 22.39 -15.86
N GLU A 2 19.49 22.57 -16.06
CA GLU A 2 20.38 23.41 -15.24
C GLU A 2 19.92 24.86 -15.10
N ARG A 3 19.26 25.39 -16.15
CA ARG A 3 18.69 26.75 -16.14
C ARG A 3 17.73 26.99 -14.97
N ARG A 4 16.84 26.03 -14.68
CA ARG A 4 15.82 26.16 -13.63
C ARG A 4 16.45 26.13 -12.23
N ARG A 5 17.46 25.28 -12.04
CA ARG A 5 18.17 25.12 -10.76
C ARG A 5 18.91 26.40 -10.37
N ARG A 6 19.56 27.06 -11.33
CA ARG A 6 20.24 28.34 -11.10
C ARG A 6 19.30 29.44 -10.60
N ILE A 7 18.13 29.58 -11.22
CA ILE A 7 17.09 30.56 -10.82
C ILE A 7 16.63 30.29 -9.38
N GLN A 8 16.40 29.02 -9.04
CA GLN A 8 15.97 28.62 -7.69
C GLN A 8 17.04 28.94 -6.64
N LEU A 9 18.32 28.73 -6.94
CA LEU A 9 19.41 29.03 -6.01
C LEU A 9 19.60 30.53 -5.79
N GLU A 10 19.49 31.34 -6.84
CA GLU A 10 19.56 32.81 -6.73
C GLU A 10 18.40 33.36 -5.90
N TYR A 11 17.18 32.89 -6.17
CA TYR A 11 16.00 33.26 -5.39
C TYR A 11 16.15 32.86 -3.93
N ASN A 12 16.54 31.61 -3.66
CA ASN A 12 16.73 31.13 -2.30
C ASN A 12 17.80 31.92 -1.53
N ARG A 13 18.90 32.29 -2.20
CA ARG A 13 19.95 33.15 -1.60
C ARG A 13 19.44 34.55 -1.31
N ARG A 14 18.66 35.15 -2.22
CA ARG A 14 18.12 36.51 -2.06
C ARG A 14 17.11 36.59 -0.92
N GLU A 15 16.26 35.57 -0.78
CA GLU A 15 15.19 35.54 0.21
C GLU A 15 15.58 34.84 1.53
N GLY A 16 16.82 34.33 1.65
CA GLY A 16 17.27 33.59 2.82
C GLY A 16 16.58 32.23 3.02
N ILE A 17 16.03 31.65 1.95
CA ILE A 17 15.32 30.37 1.99
C ILE A 17 16.34 29.23 2.01
N LYS A 18 16.31 28.42 3.07
CA LYS A 18 17.06 27.17 3.15
C LYS A 18 16.26 26.06 2.47
N PRO A 19 16.81 25.37 1.45
CA PRO A 19 16.16 24.19 0.88
C PRO A 19 16.08 23.08 1.92
N GLU A 20 14.87 22.63 2.24
CA GLU A 20 14.63 21.51 3.14
C GLU A 20 13.68 20.51 2.47
N THR A 21 13.86 19.22 2.79
CA THR A 21 12.96 18.18 2.33
C THR A 21 11.62 18.37 3.01
N ILE A 22 10.53 18.32 2.23
CA ILE A 22 9.17 18.35 2.78
C ILE A 22 8.98 17.12 3.69
N LYS A 23 8.87 17.36 5.00
CA LYS A 23 8.48 16.34 5.97
C LYS A 23 6.95 16.31 6.03
N SER A 24 6.35 15.30 5.40
CA SER A 24 4.91 15.06 5.47
C SER A 24 4.65 13.89 6.42
N ASN A 25 3.99 14.16 7.56
CA ASN A 25 3.55 13.14 8.50
C ASN A 25 2.51 12.17 7.89
N ILE A 26 1.97 12.48 6.70
CA ILE A 26 0.96 11.65 6.02
C ILE A 26 1.59 10.42 5.36
N LYS A 27 2.88 10.47 5.00
CA LYS A 27 3.57 9.32 4.39
C LYS A 27 3.75 8.15 5.36
N ASP A 28 3.98 8.44 6.65
CA ASP A 28 4.23 7.41 7.67
C ASP A 28 2.99 6.56 8.00
N ILE A 29 1.80 7.15 7.86
CA ILE A 29 0.54 6.42 8.05
C ILE A 29 0.38 5.36 6.95
N LEU A 30 0.71 5.71 5.70
CA LEU A 30 0.64 4.78 4.58
C LEU A 30 1.77 3.74 4.62
N SER A 31 3.00 4.09 5.04
CA SER A 31 4.08 3.10 5.17
C SER A 31 3.79 2.09 6.27
N SER A 32 3.21 2.48 7.40
CA SER A 32 2.87 1.54 8.48
C SER A 32 1.84 0.48 8.06
N ILE A 33 0.96 0.80 7.10
CA ILE A 33 -0.01 -0.15 6.53
C ILE A 33 0.68 -1.11 5.55
N TYR A 34 1.67 -0.63 4.79
CA TYR A 34 2.38 -1.44 3.79
C TYR A 34 3.52 -2.29 4.38
N GLU A 35 4.22 -1.82 5.43
CA GLU A 35 5.28 -2.60 6.10
C GLU A 35 4.73 -3.76 6.93
N ALA A 36 3.48 -3.67 7.39
CA ALA A 36 2.79 -4.80 8.01
C ALA A 36 2.42 -5.92 7.00
N ASP A 37 2.38 -5.63 5.69
CA ASP A 37 2.00 -6.59 4.63
C ASP A 37 3.17 -7.50 4.20
N TYR A 38 4.39 -7.30 4.73
CA TYR A 38 5.55 -8.20 4.53
C TYR A 38 6.05 -8.78 5.85
N TRP A 39 5.16 -9.32 6.68
CA TRP A 39 5.62 -10.19 7.76
C TRP A 39 6.13 -11.50 7.14
N THR A 40 7.44 -11.61 7.01
CA THR A 40 8.11 -12.86 6.59
C THR A 40 7.92 -13.85 7.73
N VAL A 41 6.86 -14.66 7.69
CA VAL A 41 6.59 -15.68 8.70
C VAL A 41 7.67 -16.76 8.59
N PRO A 42 8.45 -17.05 9.65
CA PRO A 42 9.35 -18.19 9.64
C PRO A 42 8.53 -19.48 9.78
N ALA A 43 8.80 -20.41 8.87
CA ALA A 43 8.44 -21.82 8.82
C ALA A 43 7.61 -22.37 10.01
N VAL A 44 6.30 -22.48 9.78
CA VAL A 44 5.47 -23.57 10.31
C VAL A 44 4.82 -24.25 9.09
N GLU A 45 5.68 -24.92 8.32
CA GLU A 45 5.38 -25.87 7.23
C GLU A 45 4.54 -27.00 7.85
N GLU A 46 3.33 -27.40 7.45
CA GLU A 46 2.86 -27.70 6.09
C GLU A 46 1.34 -27.45 5.92
N GLU A 47 0.54 -27.42 6.98
CA GLU A 47 -0.93 -27.27 6.88
C GLU A 47 -1.41 -25.81 6.67
N ALA A 48 -0.72 -24.83 7.26
CA ALA A 48 -1.07 -23.42 7.10
C ALA A 48 -0.68 -22.86 5.72
N ALA A 49 0.34 -23.43 5.08
CA ALA A 49 0.85 -23.00 3.79
C ALA A 49 -0.13 -23.28 2.64
N GLU A 50 -0.89 -24.38 2.72
CA GLU A 50 -1.84 -24.79 1.69
C GLU A 50 -3.09 -23.90 1.68
N TYR A 51 -3.61 -23.55 2.87
CA TYR A 51 -4.70 -22.57 3.01
C TYR A 51 -4.28 -21.17 2.61
N THR A 52 -3.08 -20.73 3.01
CA THR A 52 -2.57 -19.39 2.69
C THR A 52 -2.36 -19.23 1.18
N SER A 53 -1.84 -20.26 0.50
CA SER A 53 -1.62 -20.22 -0.95
C SER A 53 -2.92 -20.12 -1.75
N PHE A 54 -3.97 -20.83 -1.34
CA PHE A 54 -5.29 -20.75 -1.99
C PHE A 54 -5.93 -19.37 -1.83
N ASP A 55 -5.79 -18.78 -0.63
CA ASP A 55 -6.35 -17.47 -0.32
C ASP A 55 -5.59 -16.32 -1.02
N GLU A 56 -4.28 -16.45 -1.24
CA GLU A 56 -3.47 -15.45 -1.96
C GLU A 56 -3.88 -15.28 -3.43
N GLU A 57 -4.15 -16.38 -4.14
CA GLU A 57 -4.61 -16.33 -5.53
C GLU A 57 -6.01 -15.70 -5.64
N GLU A 58 -6.93 -16.06 -4.73
CA GLU A 58 -8.25 -15.43 -4.67
C GLU A 58 -8.12 -13.92 -4.39
N LEU A 59 -7.22 -13.53 -3.48
CA LEU A 59 -7.00 -12.13 -3.13
C LEU A 59 -6.52 -11.31 -4.32
N LYS A 60 -5.52 -11.82 -5.08
CA LYS A 60 -5.04 -11.18 -6.31
C LYS A 60 -6.16 -10.99 -7.33
N ARG A 61 -6.99 -12.03 -7.53
CA ARG A 61 -8.13 -11.97 -8.46
C ARG A 61 -9.19 -10.95 -8.03
N LEU A 62 -9.45 -10.82 -6.73
CA LEU A 62 -10.37 -9.81 -6.19
C LEU A 62 -9.80 -8.39 -6.34
N GLU A 63 -8.50 -8.21 -6.12
CA GLU A 63 -7.83 -6.92 -6.33
C GLU A 63 -7.88 -6.46 -7.79
N GLU A 64 -7.65 -7.37 -8.73
CA GLU A 64 -7.78 -7.08 -10.16
C GLU A 64 -9.21 -6.64 -10.52
N GLN A 65 -10.22 -7.36 -10.03
CA GLN A 65 -11.63 -7.00 -10.22
C GLN A 65 -11.97 -5.64 -9.62
N MET A 66 -11.44 -5.33 -8.43
CA MET A 66 -11.64 -4.04 -7.77
C MET A 66 -11.04 -2.91 -8.59
N LYS A 67 -9.80 -3.10 -9.08
CA LYS A 67 -9.12 -2.13 -9.96
C LYS A 67 -9.88 -1.94 -11.28
N GLN A 68 -10.44 -3.00 -11.84
CA GLN A 68 -11.24 -2.92 -13.06
C GLN A 68 -12.54 -2.14 -12.83
N ALA A 69 -13.29 -2.45 -11.75
CA ALA A 69 -14.49 -1.70 -11.39
C ALA A 69 -14.20 -0.20 -11.17
N ALA A 70 -13.07 0.11 -10.53
CA ALA A 70 -12.64 1.50 -10.35
C ALA A 70 -12.31 2.21 -11.68
N LYS A 71 -11.70 1.50 -12.66
CA LYS A 71 -11.45 2.04 -14.01
C LYS A 71 -12.76 2.32 -14.76
N GLU A 72 -13.78 1.50 -14.53
CA GLU A 72 -15.12 1.64 -15.10
C GLU A 72 -15.99 2.67 -14.35
N LEU A 73 -15.45 3.31 -13.29
CA LEU A 73 -16.15 4.25 -12.41
C LEU A 73 -17.30 3.62 -11.60
N ASP A 74 -17.33 2.29 -11.48
CA ASP A 74 -18.26 1.55 -10.62
C ASP A 74 -17.70 1.46 -9.19
N PHE A 75 -17.82 2.57 -8.46
CA PHE A 75 -17.28 2.71 -7.11
C PHE A 75 -18.02 1.88 -6.06
N GLU A 76 -19.31 1.61 -6.26
CA GLU A 76 -20.09 0.75 -5.35
C GLU A 76 -19.56 -0.67 -5.39
N ARG A 77 -19.34 -1.22 -6.59
CA ARG A 77 -18.75 -2.53 -6.77
C ARG A 77 -17.30 -2.59 -6.27
N ALA A 78 -16.50 -1.56 -6.55
CA ALA A 78 -15.14 -1.48 -6.04
C ALA A 78 -15.10 -1.47 -4.49
N ALA A 79 -16.03 -0.75 -3.84
CA ALA A 79 -16.13 -0.72 -2.38
C ALA A 79 -16.50 -2.10 -1.80
N GLN A 80 -17.46 -2.80 -2.40
CA GLN A 80 -17.83 -4.16 -1.98
C GLN A 80 -16.66 -5.13 -2.10
N LEU A 81 -15.89 -5.05 -3.19
CA LEU A 81 -14.71 -5.89 -3.40
C LEU A 81 -13.60 -5.57 -2.39
N ARG A 82 -13.36 -4.28 -2.10
CA ARG A 82 -12.42 -3.84 -1.06
C ARG A 82 -12.79 -4.43 0.32
N ASP A 83 -14.06 -4.35 0.70
CA ASP A 83 -14.51 -4.83 2.01
C ASP A 83 -14.44 -6.37 2.10
N ARG A 84 -14.63 -7.08 0.98
CA ARG A 84 -14.39 -8.53 0.89
C ARG A 84 -12.92 -8.88 1.06
N ILE A 85 -12.01 -8.18 0.37
CA ILE A 85 -10.56 -8.37 0.50
C ILE A 85 -10.13 -8.17 1.96
N LYS A 86 -10.63 -7.11 2.62
CA LYS A 86 -10.32 -6.82 4.03
C LYS A 86 -10.70 -7.97 4.96
N ARG A 87 -11.91 -8.53 4.82
CA ARG A 87 -12.36 -9.68 5.62
C ARG A 87 -11.50 -10.92 5.45
N ILE A 88 -11.04 -11.19 4.23
CA ILE A 88 -10.15 -12.33 3.95
C ILE A 88 -8.80 -12.11 4.62
N LYS A 89 -8.20 -10.92 4.46
CA LYS A 89 -6.93 -10.57 5.13
C LYS A 89 -7.03 -10.67 6.65
N GLU A 90 -8.12 -10.17 7.24
CA GLU A 90 -8.36 -10.26 8.69
C GLU A 90 -8.43 -11.71 9.17
N ARG A 91 -9.14 -12.58 8.44
CA ARG A 91 -9.21 -14.02 8.77
C ARG A 91 -7.85 -14.70 8.67
N ILE A 92 -7.05 -14.40 7.64
CA ILE A 92 -5.68 -14.95 7.51
C ILE A 92 -4.83 -14.51 8.70
N LEU A 93 -4.89 -13.24 9.09
CA LEU A 93 -4.15 -12.71 10.22
C LEU A 93 -4.57 -13.36 11.55
N GLU A 94 -5.87 -13.58 11.76
CA GLU A 94 -6.40 -14.28 12.95
C GLU A 94 -5.95 -15.75 13.00
N LEU A 95 -5.86 -16.42 11.85
CA LEU A 95 -5.41 -17.80 11.74
C LEU A 95 -3.90 -17.93 11.95
N GLY A 96 -3.10 -16.97 11.48
CA GLY A 96 -1.65 -16.96 11.67
C GLY A 96 -1.17 -16.57 13.09
N GLN A 97 -2.07 -16.10 13.97
CA GLN A 97 -1.77 -15.79 15.37
C GLN A 97 -2.13 -16.91 16.35
N LYS A 98 -2.74 -18.01 15.89
CA LYS A 98 -3.02 -19.21 16.69
C LYS A 98 -1.98 -20.28 16.46
#